data_AF-A0A2V6HAX9-F1
#
_entry.id   AF-A0A2V6HAX9-F1
#
_cell.length_a   1.000
_cell.length_b   1.000
_cell.length_c   1.000
_cell.angle_alpha   90.00
_cell.angle_beta   90.00
_cell.angle_gamma   90.00
#
_symmetry.space_group_name_H-M   'P 1'
#
loop_
_entity.id
_entity.type
_entity.pdbx_description
1 polymer ?
#
loop_
_entity_poly.entity_id
_entity_poly.type
_entity_poly.pdbx_seq_one_letter_code
_entity_poly.pdbx_strand_id
1 'polypeptide(L)' 'MAEHPKRYDPKAVEPKWYQHWIDDRDFIANAKSSKPPFSVVMPPPNVTGMLTLGHVLNNTIQDILARRARMRGFE' A
#
# COMPACT_ATOMS: atom_id res chain seq x y z
N MET A 1 21.88 20.90 11.55
CA MET A 1 21.47 19.91 10.54
C MET A 1 21.12 18.65 11.28
N ALA A 2 19.96 18.03 11.02
CA ALA A 2 19.61 16.78 11.67
C ALA A 2 20.57 15.68 11.18
N GLU A 3 21.27 15.02 12.11
CA GLU A 3 22.18 13.93 11.78
C GLU A 3 21.36 12.68 11.43
N HIS A 4 21.58 12.13 10.23
CA HIS A 4 20.94 10.88 9.83
C HIS A 4 21.65 9.68 10.46
N PRO A 5 20.91 8.71 11.00
CA PRO A 5 21.52 7.52 11.58
C PRO A 5 22.32 6.76 10.52
N LYS A 6 23.46 6.18 10.92
CA LYS A 6 24.34 5.41 10.03
C LYS A 6 23.69 4.14 9.47
N ARG A 7 22.58 3.69 10.06
CA ARG A 7 21.81 2.52 9.64
C ARG A 7 20.32 2.87 9.59
N TYR A 8 19.66 2.35 8.57
CA TYR A 8 18.20 2.42 8.45
C TYR A 8 17.56 1.46 9.47
N ASP A 9 16.58 1.97 10.22
CA ASP A 9 15.70 1.18 11.07
C ASP A 9 14.26 1.26 10.55
N PRO A 10 13.74 0.19 9.91
CA PRO A 10 12.36 0.16 9.44
C PRO A 10 11.34 0.36 10.56
N LYS A 11 11.64 -0.12 11.79
CA LYS A 11 10.72 -0.02 12.93
C LYS A 11 10.46 1.42 13.36
N ALA A 12 11.41 2.31 13.11
CA ALA A 12 11.27 3.74 13.38
C ALA A 12 10.49 4.50 12.29
N VAL A 13 10.28 3.88 11.11
CA VAL A 13 9.78 4.57 9.91
C VAL A 13 8.43 4.02 9.44
N GLU A 14 8.29 2.70 9.33
CA GLU A 14 7.10 2.04 8.78
C GLU A 14 5.81 2.36 9.54
N PRO A 15 5.76 2.31 10.89
CA PRO A 15 4.51 2.59 11.62
C PRO A 15 4.02 4.03 11.41
N LYS A 16 4.94 4.99 11.35
CA LYS A 16 4.63 6.40 11.12
C LYS A 16 3.96 6.61 9.77
N TRP A 17 4.53 6.05 8.70
CA TRP A 17 4.00 6.21 7.34
C TRP A 17 2.69 5.45 7.15
N TYR A 18 2.57 4.26 7.73
CA TYR A 18 1.32 3.52 7.68
C TYR A 18 0.18 4.31 8.33
N GLN A 19 0.41 4.87 9.52
CA GLN A 19 -0.59 5.70 10.19
C GLN A 19 -0.95 6.94 9.36
N HIS A 20 0.04 7.63 8.79
CA HIS A 20 -0.18 8.77 7.91
C HIS A 20 -1.10 8.43 6.72
N TRP A 21 -0.87 7.30 6.03
CA TRP A 21 -1.73 6.88 4.92
C TRP A 21 -3.16 6.54 5.34
N ILE A 22 -3.36 6.04 6.57
CA ILE A 22 -4.69 5.80 7.13
C ILE A 22 -5.39 7.13 7.43
N ASP A 23 -4.69 8.05 8.09
CA ASP A 23 -5.23 9.36 8.51
C ASP A 23 -5.62 10.21 7.29
N ASP A 24 -4.78 10.23 6.26
CA ASP A 24 -4.98 10.97 5.02
C ASP A 24 -5.95 10.26 4.06
N ARG A 25 -6.45 9.08 4.45
CA ARG A 25 -7.36 8.23 3.66
C ARG A 25 -6.80 7.86 2.29
N ASP A 26 -5.48 7.70 2.20
CA ASP A 26 -4.79 7.38 0.96
C ASP A 26 -5.28 6.06 0.35
N PHE A 27 -5.79 5.11 1.11
CA PHE A 27 -6.29 3.84 0.57
C PHE A 27 -7.73 3.90 0.03
N ILE A 28 -8.40 5.05 0.10
CA ILE A 28 -9.79 5.21 -0.35
C ILE A 28 -9.82 5.72 -1.79
N ALA A 29 -10.46 4.96 -2.68
CA ALA A 29 -10.72 5.39 -4.05
C ALA A 29 -11.95 6.32 -4.14
N ASN A 30 -11.90 7.32 -5.03
CA ASN A 30 -13.01 8.21 -5.32
C ASN A 30 -13.78 7.75 -6.56
N ALA A 31 -14.95 7.13 -6.35
CA ALA A 31 -15.82 6.67 -7.44
C ALA A 31 -16.35 7.80 -8.35
N LYS A 32 -16.22 9.07 -7.96
CA LYS A 32 -16.62 10.25 -8.75
C LYS A 32 -15.44 10.90 -9.46
N SER A 33 -14.23 10.33 -9.37
CA SER A 33 -13.04 10.86 -10.03
C SER A 33 -13.22 10.86 -11.55
N SER A 34 -12.75 11.92 -12.21
CA SER A 34 -12.71 12.00 -13.67
C SER A 34 -11.50 11.27 -14.27
N LYS A 35 -10.60 10.75 -13.42
CA LYS A 35 -9.43 9.99 -13.85
C LYS A 35 -9.83 8.61 -14.36
N PRO A 36 -9.06 8.01 -15.27
CA PRO A 36 -9.30 6.63 -15.71
C PRO A 36 -9.15 5.66 -14.52
N PRO A 37 -10.08 4.72 -14.30
CA PRO A 37 -9.99 3.78 -13.19
C PRO A 37 -8.93 2.70 -13.43
N PHE A 38 -8.26 2.28 -12.37
CA PHE A 38 -7.43 1.09 -12.31
C PHE A 38 -7.89 0.21 -11.15
N SER A 39 -8.31 -1.03 -11.44
CA SER A 39 -8.84 -1.94 -10.43
C SER A 39 -8.10 -3.28 -10.46
N VAL A 40 -7.82 -3.80 -9.26
CA VAL A 40 -7.25 -5.13 -9.04
C VAL A 40 -8.15 -5.85 -8.06
N VAL A 41 -8.63 -7.02 -8.44
CA VAL A 41 -9.45 -7.86 -7.56
C VAL A 41 -8.52 -8.62 -6.62
N MET A 42 -8.57 -8.28 -5.33
CA MET A 42 -7.96 -9.11 -4.28
C MET A 42 -8.90 -10.29 -3.99
N PRO A 43 -8.48 -11.54 -4.20
CA PRO A 43 -9.30 -12.69 -3.80
C PRO A 43 -9.53 -12.62 -2.29
N PRO A 44 -10.77 -12.82 -1.81
CA PRO A 44 -11.04 -12.79 -0.38
C PRO A 44 -10.17 -13.85 0.31
N PRO A 45 -9.48 -13.51 1.41
CA PRO A 45 -8.64 -14.49 2.09
C PRO A 45 -9.54 -15.59 2.65
N ASN A 46 -9.19 -16.85 2.37
CA ASN A 46 -9.80 -17.98 3.06
C ASN A 46 -9.40 -17.88 4.55
N VAL A 47 -10.37 -17.65 5.43
CA VAL A 47 -10.15 -17.37 6.86
C VAL A 47 -9.88 -18.68 7.61
N THR A 48 -8.74 -19.32 7.32
CA THR A 48 -8.39 -20.63 7.92
C THR A 48 -7.03 -20.64 8.62
N GLY A 49 -6.28 -19.53 8.68
CA GLY A 49 -5.00 -19.48 9.38
C GLY A 49 -4.19 -18.20 9.19
N MET A 50 -2.87 -18.31 9.43
CA MET A 50 -1.91 -17.22 9.27
C MET A 50 -1.53 -16.97 7.80
N LEU A 51 -1.13 -15.74 7.49
CA LEU A 51 -0.58 -15.40 6.19
C LEU A 51 0.78 -16.07 5.97
N THR A 52 0.89 -16.82 4.88
CA THR A 52 2.15 -17.40 4.39
C THR A 52 2.89 -16.43 3.46
N LEU A 53 4.16 -16.71 3.15
CA LEU A 53 4.95 -15.94 2.17
C LEU A 53 4.28 -15.85 0.79
N GLY A 54 3.45 -16.82 0.41
CA GLY A 54 2.66 -16.75 -0.83
C GLY A 54 1.68 -15.57 -0.85
N HIS A 55 1.03 -15.31 0.30
CA HIS A 55 0.15 -14.14 0.44
C HIS A 55 0.95 -12.83 0.39
N VAL A 56 2.11 -12.80 1.04
CA VAL A 56 2.99 -11.63 1.03
C VAL A 56 3.39 -11.29 -0.39
N LEU A 57 3.87 -12.27 -1.15
CA LEU A 57 4.25 -12.09 -2.55
C LEU A 57 3.08 -11.58 -3.41
N ASN A 58 1.93 -12.25 -3.32
CA ASN A 58 0.75 -11.88 -4.10
C ASN A 58 0.31 -10.44 -3.79
N ASN A 59 0.16 -10.08 -2.52
CA ASN A 59 -0.30 -8.76 -2.11
C ASN A 59 0.73 -7.67 -2.45
N THR A 60 2.02 -7.96 -2.33
CA THR A 60 3.10 -7.01 -2.67
C THR A 60 3.06 -6.66 -4.15
N ILE A 61 2.89 -7.64 -5.04
CA ILE A 61 2.79 -7.38 -6.48
C ILE A 61 1.56 -6.52 -6.79
N GLN A 62 0.41 -6.83 -6.17
CA GLN A 62 -0.82 -6.06 -6.39
C GLN A 62 -0.68 -4.62 -5.88
N ASP A 63 -0.08 -4.41 -4.71
CA ASP A 63 0.17 -3.07 -4.14
C ASP A 63 1.14 -2.26 -5.01
N ILE A 64 2.20 -2.88 -5.55
CA ILE A 64 3.12 -2.23 -6.50
C ILE A 64 2.37 -1.74 -7.75
N LEU A 65 1.48 -2.57 -8.30
CA LEU A 65 0.69 -2.20 -9.47
C LEU A 65 -0.29 -1.05 -9.16
N ALA A 66 -0.97 -1.11 -8.01
CA ALA A 66 -1.88 -0.06 -7.56
C ALA A 66 -1.15 1.29 -7.36
N ARG A 67 0.00 1.29 -6.66
CA ARG A 67 0.82 2.50 -6.46
C ARG A 67 1.33 3.06 -7.77
N ARG A 68 1.81 2.21 -8.68
CA ARG A 68 2.27 2.64 -10.01
C ARG A 68 1.13 3.24 -10.83
N ALA A 69 -0.08 2.67 -10.78
CA ALA A 69 -1.24 3.22 -11.48
C ALA A 69 -1.62 4.60 -10.93
N ARG A 70 -1.67 4.75 -9.60
CA ARG A 70 -1.90 6.04 -8.94
C ARG A 70 -0.87 7.10 -9.36
N MET A 71 0.42 6.75 -9.37
CA MET A 71 1.49 7.64 -9.82
C MET A 71 1.37 8.03 -11.30
N ARG A 72 0.71 7.20 -12.12
CA ARG A 72 0.42 7.48 -13.54
C ARG A 72 -0.88 8.25 -13.76
N GLY A 73 -1.57 8.67 -12.68
CA GLY A 73 -2.78 9.47 -12.75
C GLY A 73 -4.07 8.68 -12.93
N PHE A 74 -4.06 7.38 -12.67
CA PHE A 74 -5.28 6.57 -12.57
C PHE A 74 -5.95 6.78 -11.21
N GLU A 75 -7.26 6.50 -11.17
CA GLU A 75 -8.02 6.35 -9.92
C GLU A 75 -7.96 4.90 -9.41
#